data_AF-A0A0R3G8T7-F1
#
_entry.id   AF-A0A0R3G8T7-F1
#
_cell.length_a   1.000
_cell.length_b   1.000
_cell.length_c   1.000
_cell.angle_alpha   90.00
_cell.angle_beta   90.00
_cell.angle_gamma   90.00
#
_symmetry.space_group_name_H-M   'P 1'
#
loop_
_entity.id
_entity.type
_entity.pdbx_description
1 polymer ?
#
loop_
_entity_poly.entity_id
_entity_poly.type
_entity_poly.pdbx_seq_one_letter_code
_entity_poly.pdbx_strand_id
1 'polypeptide(L)'
;MLPDQTELSEALGSPMQARYGGRPGGVQVLPNGMADTSPVECIKVHAPAMRHTYGQAPVRAAIRITWKTERGHMQFPTPDLRTTFGVVELDTPDSARSWYRRFADDWRRCSDKTAVIDRANYTLRYGIGRTSDAGDLLTTVLMFSGTGSSRPVPVQRALAR
;
A
#
# COMPACT_ATOMS: atom_id res chain seq x y z
N MET A 1 9.15 -10.67 7.19
CA MET A 1 10.39 -10.10 6.62
C MET A 1 10.03 -9.32 5.36
N LEU A 2 10.85 -8.34 4.98
CA LEU A 2 10.73 -7.68 3.67
C LEU A 2 11.57 -8.47 2.65
N PRO A 3 11.11 -8.60 1.39
CA PRO A 3 11.92 -9.23 0.37
C PRO A 3 13.14 -8.37 0.06
N ASP A 4 14.26 -9.03 -0.25
CA ASP A 4 15.41 -8.34 -0.83
C ASP A 4 15.25 -8.14 -2.35
N GLN A 5 16.26 -7.53 -2.97
CA GLN A 5 16.23 -7.22 -4.40
C GLN A 5 16.20 -8.48 -5.28
N THR A 6 17.00 -9.48 -4.92
CA THR A 6 17.15 -10.72 -5.68
C THR A 6 15.86 -11.51 -5.61
N GLU A 7 15.35 -11.77 -4.40
CA GLU A 7 14.09 -12.48 -4.16
C GLU A 7 12.93 -11.85 -4.93
N LEU A 8 12.82 -10.51 -4.88
CA LEU A 8 11.74 -9.81 -5.56
C LEU A 8 11.88 -9.85 -7.08
N SER A 9 13.10 -9.73 -7.60
CA SER A 9 13.35 -9.76 -9.04
C SER A 9 13.03 -11.12 -9.64
N GLU A 10 13.43 -12.19 -8.95
CA GLU A 10 13.10 -13.58 -9.32
C GLU A 10 11.59 -13.81 -9.27
N ALA A 11 10.92 -13.44 -8.18
CA ALA A 11 9.48 -13.63 -8.02
C ALA A 11 8.63 -12.88 -9.07
N LEU A 12 9.11 -11.73 -9.55
CA LEU A 12 8.41 -10.91 -10.54
C LEU A 12 8.89 -11.13 -11.98
N GLY A 13 9.97 -11.91 -12.19
CA GLY A 13 10.59 -12.08 -13.51
C GLY A 13 11.04 -10.76 -14.14
N SER A 14 11.42 -9.77 -13.31
CA SER A 14 11.76 -8.42 -13.73
C SER A 14 12.91 -7.90 -12.86
N PRO A 15 13.92 -7.21 -13.42
CA PRO A 15 14.98 -6.65 -12.60
C PRO A 15 14.38 -5.55 -11.73
N MET A 16 14.32 -5.75 -10.42
CA MET A 16 13.76 -4.78 -9.48
C MET A 16 14.89 -4.02 -8.80
N GLN A 17 14.62 -2.76 -8.43
CA GLN A 17 15.53 -1.96 -7.61
C GLN A 17 14.76 -1.17 -6.56
N ALA A 18 15.37 -1.04 -5.38
CA ALA A 18 14.83 -0.20 -4.32
C ALA A 18 14.86 1.27 -4.79
N ARG A 19 13.75 1.99 -4.59
CA ARG A 19 13.64 3.41 -5.00
C ARG A 19 13.43 4.35 -3.84
N TYR A 20 12.62 3.96 -2.86
CA TYR A 20 12.25 4.83 -1.76
C TYR A 20 12.12 4.04 -0.46
N GLY A 21 12.58 4.62 0.65
CA GLY A 21 12.46 4.05 1.99
C GLY A 21 13.54 3.03 2.30
N GLY A 22 13.17 1.97 3.03
CA GLY A 22 14.10 0.89 3.41
C GLY A 22 14.86 1.12 4.72
N ARG A 23 14.72 2.29 5.35
CA ARG A 23 15.29 2.54 6.68
C ARG A 23 14.24 2.25 7.77
N PRO A 24 14.52 1.34 8.73
CA PRO A 24 13.67 1.16 9.91
C PRO A 24 13.65 2.40 10.81
N GLY A 25 12.56 2.60 11.54
CA GLY A 25 12.42 3.59 12.60
C GLY A 25 11.06 3.51 13.27
N GLY A 26 10.65 4.56 13.99
CA GLY A 26 9.28 4.63 14.56
C GLY A 26 8.22 4.92 13.51
N VAL A 27 6.95 5.11 13.92
CA VAL A 27 5.82 5.42 13.01
C VAL A 27 6.08 6.66 12.12
N GLN A 28 7.00 7.53 12.54
CA GLN A 28 7.44 8.74 11.85
C GLN A 28 8.20 8.45 10.54
N VAL A 29 8.75 7.24 10.33
CA VAL A 29 9.34 6.91 9.02
C VAL A 29 8.27 6.64 7.96
N LEU A 30 7.03 6.38 8.37
CA LEU A 30 5.92 6.16 7.45
C LEU A 30 5.46 7.48 6.84
N PRO A 31 5.09 7.51 5.54
CA PRO A 31 4.52 8.70 4.92
C PRO A 31 3.23 9.09 5.64
N ASN A 32 3.03 10.38 5.91
CA ASN A 32 1.87 10.82 6.70
C ASN A 32 0.54 10.39 6.05
N GLY A 33 0.51 10.37 4.72
CA GLY A 33 -0.71 10.20 3.95
C GLY A 33 -1.23 11.53 3.45
N MET A 34 -2.32 11.44 2.69
CA MET A 34 -2.80 12.55 1.87
C MET A 34 -3.88 13.31 2.63
N ALA A 35 -3.68 14.61 2.83
CA ALA A 35 -4.76 15.54 3.13
C ALA A 35 -5.77 15.55 1.95
N ASP A 36 -7.00 15.98 2.21
CA ASP A 36 -8.06 16.14 1.19
C ASP A 36 -8.51 14.81 0.57
N THR A 37 -8.88 13.85 1.42
CA THR A 37 -9.32 12.51 1.01
C THR A 37 -10.75 12.22 1.45
N SER A 38 -11.51 11.54 0.60
CA SER A 38 -12.90 11.18 0.86
C SER A 38 -13.28 9.85 0.19
N PRO A 39 -13.90 8.90 0.90
CA PRO A 39 -14.06 8.87 2.36
C PRO A 39 -12.71 8.62 3.04
N VAL A 40 -12.44 9.33 4.13
CA VAL A 40 -11.15 9.25 4.84
C VAL A 40 -10.88 7.85 5.39
N GLU A 41 -11.91 7.10 5.73
CA GLU A 41 -11.80 5.73 6.23
C GLU A 41 -11.32 4.74 5.15
N CYS A 42 -11.66 4.99 3.88
CA CYS A 42 -11.34 4.09 2.78
C CYS A 42 -9.96 4.34 2.17
N ILE A 43 -9.31 5.46 2.50
CA ILE A 43 -7.97 5.75 2.00
C ILE A 43 -6.91 4.79 2.55
N LYS A 44 -7.18 4.15 3.69
CA LYS A 44 -6.29 3.16 4.30
C LYS A 44 -6.10 1.93 3.42
N VAL A 45 -7.05 1.64 2.52
CA VAL A 45 -6.96 0.51 1.58
C VAL A 45 -5.94 0.81 0.47
N HIS A 46 -5.83 2.08 0.06
CA HIS A 46 -5.04 2.51 -1.10
C HIS A 46 -3.54 2.15 -0.98
N ALA A 47 -2.91 2.45 0.15
CA ALA A 47 -1.45 2.33 0.28
C ALA A 47 -1.03 1.62 1.57
N PRO A 48 0.04 0.79 1.52
CA PRO A 48 0.54 0.10 2.69
C PRO A 48 1.35 1.03 3.59
N ALA A 49 1.34 0.73 4.89
CA ALA A 49 2.19 1.35 5.91
C ALA A 49 2.17 2.89 5.85
N MET A 50 1.00 3.48 5.98
CA MET A 50 0.81 4.94 6.02
C MET A 50 0.63 5.40 7.47
N ARG A 51 1.24 6.53 7.85
CA ARG A 51 1.27 6.98 9.25
C ARG A 51 -0.11 7.21 9.85
N HIS A 52 -1.00 7.89 9.13
CA HIS A 52 -2.37 8.17 9.60
C HIS A 52 -3.13 6.89 9.98
N THR A 53 -2.82 5.78 9.32
CA THR A 53 -3.39 4.46 9.56
C THR A 53 -2.99 3.90 10.94
N TYR A 54 -1.83 4.28 11.45
CA TYR A 54 -1.22 3.77 12.69
C TYR A 54 -1.04 4.86 13.78
N GLY A 55 -1.62 6.05 13.61
CA GLY A 55 -1.36 7.19 14.50
C GLY A 55 -1.74 6.94 15.98
N GLN A 56 -2.64 6.00 16.24
CA GLN A 56 -3.07 5.58 17.59
C GLN A 56 -2.59 4.16 17.95
N ALA A 57 -1.74 3.55 17.11
CA ALA A 57 -1.21 2.21 17.34
C ALA A 57 0.04 2.28 18.22
N PRO A 58 0.28 1.31 19.12
CA PRO A 58 1.51 1.23 19.90
C PRO A 58 2.65 0.69 19.03
N VAL A 59 3.11 1.51 18.07
CA VAL A 59 4.16 1.14 17.11
C VAL A 59 5.53 1.16 17.78
N ARG A 60 6.25 0.04 17.73
CA ARG A 60 7.65 -0.07 18.16
C ARG A 60 8.62 0.24 17.04
N ALA A 61 8.37 -0.35 15.88
CA ALA A 61 9.18 -0.17 14.70
C ALA A 61 8.31 -0.21 13.44
N ALA A 62 8.78 0.46 12.41
CA ALA A 62 8.16 0.51 11.12
C ALA A 62 9.23 0.61 10.05
N ILE A 63 8.98 -0.04 8.92
CA ILE A 63 9.79 0.07 7.71
C ILE A 63 8.86 0.01 6.50
N ARG A 64 9.16 0.82 5.49
CA ARG A 64 8.44 0.82 4.22
C ARG A 64 9.44 0.95 3.09
N ILE A 65 9.30 0.15 2.06
CA ILE A 65 10.16 0.17 0.88
C ILE A 65 9.31 0.11 -0.39
N THR A 66 9.63 0.97 -1.35
CA THR A 66 9.05 0.91 -2.69
C THR A 66 10.11 0.47 -3.68
N TRP A 67 9.77 -0.56 -4.45
CA TRP A 67 10.58 -1.09 -5.55
C TRP A 67 9.97 -0.69 -6.89
N LYS A 68 10.82 -0.55 -7.90
CA LYS A 68 10.40 -0.38 -9.29
C LYS A 68 11.29 -1.22 -10.19
N THR A 69 10.79 -1.56 -11.38
CA THR A 69 11.62 -2.15 -12.43
C THR A 69 12.83 -1.24 -12.71
N GLU A 70 14.01 -1.84 -12.69
CA GLU A 70 15.25 -1.24 -13.13
C GLU A 70 15.19 -1.03 -14.63
N ARG A 71 15.36 0.22 -15.05
CA ARG A 71 15.19 0.61 -16.44
C ARG A 71 16.49 0.48 -17.24
N GLY A 72 17.65 0.49 -16.59
CA GLY A 72 18.95 0.62 -17.27
C GLY A 72 18.93 1.77 -18.29
N HIS A 73 19.33 1.47 -19.54
CA HIS A 73 19.24 2.38 -20.68
C HIS A 73 17.89 2.32 -21.44
N MET A 74 17.00 1.41 -21.09
CA MET A 74 15.71 1.26 -21.74
C MET A 74 14.72 2.29 -21.18
N GLN A 75 14.22 3.19 -22.03
CA GLN A 75 13.28 4.24 -21.59
C GLN A 75 11.93 3.66 -21.13
N PHE A 76 11.51 2.51 -21.67
CA PHE A 76 10.20 1.89 -21.40
C PHE A 76 10.33 0.37 -21.19
N PRO A 77 10.85 -0.09 -20.02
CA PRO A 77 10.89 -1.52 -19.74
C PRO A 77 9.47 -2.09 -19.70
N THR A 78 9.29 -3.29 -20.22
CA THR A 78 8.02 -4.00 -20.20
C THR A 78 8.24 -5.40 -19.62
N PRO A 79 7.58 -5.78 -18.51
CA PRO A 79 6.64 -4.97 -17.74
C PRO A 79 7.33 -3.90 -16.85
N ASP A 80 6.78 -2.68 -16.77
CA ASP A 80 7.18 -1.65 -15.78
C ASP A 80 6.38 -1.87 -14.49
N LEU A 81 7.02 -2.52 -13.51
CA LEU A 81 6.39 -2.89 -12.25
C LEU A 81 6.75 -1.88 -11.16
N ARG A 82 5.79 -1.65 -10.27
CA ARG A 82 5.99 -0.89 -9.02
C ARG A 82 5.30 -1.63 -7.89
N THR A 83 6.04 -1.94 -6.85
CA THR A 83 5.50 -2.56 -5.63
C THR A 83 5.95 -1.80 -4.40
N THR A 84 5.15 -1.85 -3.34
CA THR A 84 5.50 -1.25 -2.05
C THR A 84 5.17 -2.24 -0.95
N PHE A 85 6.17 -2.48 -0.11
CA PHE A 85 6.05 -3.30 1.08
C PHE A 85 6.19 -2.43 2.31
N GLY A 86 5.53 -2.83 3.39
CA GLY A 86 5.73 -2.22 4.69
C GLY A 86 5.49 -3.24 5.79
N VAL A 87 6.31 -3.15 6.83
CA VAL A 87 6.19 -3.94 8.05
C VAL A 87 6.06 -2.96 9.21
N VAL A 88 5.07 -3.21 10.06
CA VAL A 88 4.82 -2.43 11.28
C VAL A 88 4.83 -3.38 12.45
N GLU A 89 5.79 -3.19 13.35
CA GLU A 89 5.90 -3.90 14.61
C GLU A 89 5.10 -3.16 15.68
N LEU A 90 4.18 -3.87 16.32
CA LEU A 90 3.39 -3.37 17.44
C LEU A 90 3.92 -3.95 18.76
N ASP A 91 3.56 -3.32 19.86
CA ASP A 91 4.03 -3.68 21.20
C ASP A 91 3.78 -5.14 21.61
N THR A 92 2.69 -5.73 21.13
CA THR A 92 2.29 -7.10 21.45
C THR A 92 1.65 -7.80 20.24
N PRO A 93 1.68 -9.14 20.21
CA PRO A 93 0.94 -9.92 19.22
C PRO A 93 -0.58 -9.65 19.26
N ASP A 94 -1.15 -9.34 20.43
CA ASP A 94 -2.57 -9.00 20.57
C ASP A 94 -2.92 -7.65 19.95
N SER A 95 -2.04 -6.66 20.09
CA SER A 95 -2.15 -5.39 19.37
C SER A 95 -2.12 -5.62 17.86
N ALA A 96 -1.21 -6.47 17.37
CA ALA A 96 -1.13 -6.81 15.94
C ALA A 96 -2.42 -7.46 15.42
N ARG A 97 -2.93 -8.48 16.14
CA ARG A 97 -4.23 -9.12 15.81
C ARG A 97 -5.39 -8.14 15.83
N SER A 98 -5.45 -7.27 16.84
CA SER A 98 -6.51 -6.27 16.99
C SER A 98 -6.47 -5.25 15.85
N TRP A 99 -5.29 -4.78 15.46
CA TRP A 99 -5.12 -3.87 14.34
C TRP A 99 -5.42 -4.53 12.99
N TYR A 100 -5.02 -5.78 12.78
CA TYR A 100 -5.38 -6.53 11.59
C TYR A 100 -6.91 -6.64 11.44
N ARG A 101 -7.64 -6.99 12.52
CA ARG A 101 -9.12 -7.05 12.51
C ARG A 101 -9.75 -5.70 12.15
N ARG A 102 -9.23 -4.60 12.71
CA ARG A 102 -9.69 -3.24 12.36
C ARG A 102 -9.48 -2.94 10.87
N PHE A 103 -8.35 -3.35 10.29
CA PHE A 103 -8.12 -3.20 8.86
C PHE A 103 -9.02 -4.10 8.01
N ALA A 104 -9.26 -5.34 8.44
CA ALA A 104 -10.22 -6.22 7.77
C ALA A 104 -11.61 -5.59 7.72
N ASP A 105 -12.06 -4.99 8.83
CA ASP A 105 -13.33 -4.29 8.89
C ASP A 105 -13.36 -3.05 7.98
N ASP A 106 -12.29 -2.24 7.97
CA ASP A 106 -12.17 -1.09 7.07
C ASP A 106 -12.21 -1.53 5.60
N TRP A 107 -11.46 -2.56 5.21
CA TRP A 107 -11.41 -3.06 3.82
C TRP A 107 -12.76 -3.63 3.38
N ARG A 108 -13.44 -4.39 4.25
CA ARG A 108 -14.80 -4.89 3.99
C ARG A 108 -15.80 -3.75 3.82
N ARG A 109 -15.80 -2.77 4.74
CA ARG A 109 -16.69 -1.59 4.65
C ARG A 109 -16.44 -0.72 3.43
N CYS A 110 -15.23 -0.76 2.89
CA CYS A 110 -14.82 0.01 1.74
C CYS A 110 -14.87 -0.76 0.41
N SER A 111 -15.23 -2.04 0.45
CA SER A 111 -15.43 -2.84 -0.76
C SER A 111 -16.53 -2.23 -1.63
N ASP A 112 -16.29 -2.20 -2.94
CA ASP A 112 -17.12 -1.58 -3.98
C ASP A 112 -17.32 -0.06 -3.84
N LYS A 113 -16.57 0.61 -2.96
CA LYS A 113 -16.54 2.08 -2.85
C LYS A 113 -15.40 2.67 -3.66
N THR A 114 -15.51 3.98 -3.96
CA THR A 114 -14.39 4.75 -4.53
C THR A 114 -13.83 5.70 -3.50
N ALA A 115 -12.53 5.56 -3.19
CA ALA A 115 -11.79 6.56 -2.44
C ALA A 115 -11.21 7.60 -3.41
N VAL A 116 -11.34 8.88 -3.05
CA VAL A 116 -10.90 10.02 -3.84
C VAL A 116 -9.88 10.81 -3.05
N ILE A 117 -8.84 11.25 -3.73
CA ILE A 117 -7.87 12.23 -3.23
C ILE A 117 -7.99 13.42 -4.14
N ASP A 118 -8.47 14.54 -3.62
CA ASP A 118 -8.69 15.73 -4.42
C ASP A 118 -7.71 16.82 -4.04
N ARG A 119 -6.86 17.21 -4.98
CA ARG A 119 -5.85 18.25 -4.81
C ARG A 119 -6.12 19.36 -5.80
N ALA A 120 -5.63 20.55 -5.49
CA ALA A 120 -5.85 21.75 -6.32
C ALA A 120 -5.59 21.53 -7.83
N ASN A 121 -4.62 20.67 -8.18
CA ASN A 121 -4.21 20.46 -9.58
C ASN A 121 -4.52 19.06 -10.12
N TYR A 122 -4.98 18.13 -9.29
CA TYR A 122 -5.27 16.76 -9.73
C TYR A 122 -6.18 16.02 -8.75
N THR A 123 -6.96 15.10 -9.29
CA THR A 123 -7.82 14.17 -8.54
C THR A 123 -7.36 12.75 -8.82
N LEU A 124 -7.16 11.97 -7.76
CA LEU A 124 -6.90 10.53 -7.84
C LEU A 124 -8.12 9.78 -7.36
N ARG A 125 -8.50 8.71 -8.06
CA ARG A 125 -9.61 7.83 -7.71
C ARG A 125 -9.10 6.41 -7.57
N TYR A 126 -9.60 5.72 -6.56
CA TYR A 126 -9.31 4.33 -6.25
C TYR A 126 -10.64 3.61 -6.09
N GLY A 127 -11.10 2.96 -7.16
CA GLY A 127 -12.23 2.04 -7.09
C GLY A 127 -11.79 0.79 -6.35
N ILE A 128 -12.33 0.55 -5.16
CA ILE A 128 -11.94 -0.56 -4.30
C ILE A 128 -12.78 -1.77 -4.69
N GLY A 129 -12.13 -2.80 -5.23
CA GLY A 129 -12.82 -4.05 -5.56
C GLY A 129 -13.23 -4.84 -4.31
N ARG A 130 -13.91 -5.96 -4.55
CA ARG A 130 -14.26 -6.91 -3.48
C ARG A 130 -13.00 -7.37 -2.73
N THR A 131 -13.07 -7.30 -1.40
CA THR A 131 -12.02 -7.81 -0.52
C THR A 131 -12.18 -9.33 -0.33
N SER A 132 -11.11 -10.08 -0.54
CA SER A 132 -11.00 -11.49 -0.15
C SER A 132 -10.28 -11.57 1.19
N ASP A 133 -10.77 -12.44 2.09
CA ASP A 133 -10.22 -12.66 3.42
C ASP A 133 -9.99 -14.16 3.62
N ALA A 134 -8.72 -14.56 3.69
CA ALA A 134 -8.31 -15.94 3.96
C ALA A 134 -7.99 -16.19 5.45
N GLY A 135 -8.35 -15.26 6.34
CA GLY A 135 -8.13 -15.33 7.78
C GLY A 135 -6.86 -14.65 8.25
N ASP A 136 -5.73 -14.90 7.58
CA ASP A 136 -4.42 -14.28 7.85
C ASP A 136 -3.92 -13.37 6.71
N LEU A 137 -4.63 -13.39 5.58
CA LEU A 137 -4.33 -12.59 4.41
C LEU A 137 -5.61 -11.94 3.84
N LEU A 138 -5.62 -10.61 3.82
CA LEU A 138 -6.58 -9.82 3.05
C LEU A 138 -6.00 -9.47 1.69
N THR A 139 -6.81 -9.59 0.64
CA THR A 139 -6.45 -9.09 -0.69
C THR A 139 -7.59 -8.30 -1.32
N THR A 140 -7.24 -7.30 -2.10
CA THR A 140 -8.18 -6.56 -2.96
C THR A 140 -7.44 -6.02 -4.18
N VAL A 141 -8.19 -5.74 -5.24
CA VAL A 141 -7.69 -5.05 -6.43
C VAL A 141 -8.32 -3.68 -6.48
N LEU A 142 -7.48 -2.65 -6.57
CA LEU A 142 -7.91 -1.28 -6.73
C LEU A 142 -7.83 -0.88 -8.20
N MET A 143 -8.86 -0.23 -8.71
CA MET A 143 -8.82 0.43 -10.01
C MET A 143 -8.41 1.88 -9.80
N PHE A 144 -7.14 2.18 -10.08
CA PHE A 144 -6.55 3.51 -9.92
C PHE A 144 -6.72 4.36 -11.18
N SER A 145 -7.24 5.57 -11.05
CA SER A 145 -7.25 6.56 -12.12
C SER A 145 -6.88 7.96 -11.61
N GLY A 146 -6.25 8.77 -12.46
CA GLY A 146 -5.95 10.17 -12.22
C GLY A 146 -6.71 11.09 -13.16
N THR A 147 -6.68 12.40 -12.91
CA THR A 147 -7.25 13.43 -13.81
C THR A 147 -6.80 13.21 -15.25
N GLY A 148 -7.76 13.18 -16.18
CA GLY A 148 -7.48 13.01 -17.61
C GLY A 148 -7.08 11.59 -18.04
N SER A 149 -6.99 10.63 -17.12
CA SER A 149 -6.76 9.22 -17.51
C SER A 149 -8.06 8.60 -18.02
N SER A 150 -8.03 8.06 -19.23
CA SER A 150 -9.15 7.33 -19.85
C SER A 150 -9.21 5.85 -19.43
N ARG A 151 -8.16 5.31 -18.82
CA ARG A 151 -8.08 3.89 -18.45
C ARG A 151 -7.56 3.72 -17.02
N PRO A 152 -8.40 3.25 -16.08
CA PRO A 152 -7.93 2.87 -14.76
C PRO A 152 -6.92 1.72 -14.82
N VAL A 153 -5.89 1.78 -13.99
CA VAL A 153 -4.84 0.76 -13.86
C VAL A 153 -5.11 -0.09 -12.62
N PRO A 154 -5.07 -1.43 -12.72
CA PRO A 154 -5.23 -2.29 -11.56
C PRO A 154 -4.02 -2.18 -10.62
N VAL A 155 -4.28 -2.09 -9.33
CA VAL A 155 -3.27 -2.11 -8.27
C VAL A 155 -3.67 -3.18 -7.26
N GLN A 156 -2.90 -4.26 -7.19
CA GLN A 156 -3.13 -5.31 -6.20
C GLN A 156 -2.67 -4.86 -4.82
N ARG A 157 -3.47 -5.17 -3.81
CA ARG A 157 -3.18 -4.90 -2.40
C ARG A 157 -3.31 -6.19 -1.61
N ALA A 158 -2.37 -6.36 -0.69
CA ALA A 158 -2.36 -7.43 0.29
C ALA A 158 -2.04 -6.85 1.66
N LEU A 159 -2.66 -7.41 2.70
CA LEU A 159 -2.33 -7.18 4.10
C LEU A 159 -2.31 -8.52 4.82
N ALA A 160 -1.18 -8.85 5.44
CA ALA A 160 -1.00 -10.04 6.26
C ALA A 160 -0.87 -9.67 7.74
N ARG A 161 -1.19 -10.61 8.63
CA ARG A 161 -1.00 -10.47 10.09
C ARG A 161 0.35 -11.02 10.56
#